data_AF-A0A329B7E2-F1
#
_entry.id   AF-A0A329B7E2-F1
#
_cell.length_a   1.000
_cell.length_b   1.000
_cell.length_c   1.000
_cell.angle_alpha   90.00
_cell.angle_beta   90.00
_cell.angle_gamma   90.00
#
_symmetry.space_group_name_H-M   'P 1'
#
loop_
_entity.id
_entity.type
_entity.pdbx_description
1 polymer ?
#
loop_
_entity_poly.entity_id
_entity_poly.type
_entity_poly.pdbx_seq_one_letter_code
_entity_poly.pdbx_strand_id
1 'polypeptide(L)'
;ADAATRPQFALDSALLGGMYAGKIFLTGTEHGVGVNLGGKVTAGDGGLVLHADGRLEVSGTVHSEGSARLHSHERLDNRGGILTARGNISLDGARLNNAGGRIESTAGALDMTARAGGIGNRAGRIKAAGRIVLTSDGIDNRGGTIAGQQLVIDARQATLDNRNGGLDAREDLSLNGSSHLGNRQGHIRAGGRLAIGTPSTPLRGIVNHDGELHAGRQLTIHADQFDGDGRLYSGGDFHLAVHGDLSHGGTLRAGGDATARVGGILLNLGRMETGRRLTLSSAHLANAGLLGGDVIRLSSTGRVENLGLIDGRRVHIGASRLSNDAGNSHAAMITARDRLDIGVQSLDNHPHARIFSAGDLLIGGGLDDNDHAGGRAGSVVNRGATFEALGRLILRATRLRNLRNRESGTSIPARILSGGPMLLDTGRLTNDDSLILANLADRPVIVPARPPAPEPTAPAPETTAPAPETAWVPAPPAPETAGGPAPPFPPWLHDRFRAQQEERERRAQLTGRRFDTSHHADEARYHARLAQTLLPAHDWQLIPGVVLSAMQMARLTGRVHPGLFSLGADGRIDLGTLPGRGRDAGASRRDRQEDGAPVFR
;
A
#
# COMPACT_ATOMS: atom_id res chain seq x y z
N ALA A 1 34.04 -35.80 42.03
CA ALA A 1 34.36 -34.37 41.83
C ALA A 1 33.04 -33.65 41.62
N ASP A 2 32.71 -32.73 42.52
CA ASP A 2 31.46 -31.98 42.57
C ASP A 2 31.27 -31.16 41.28
N ALA A 3 30.08 -31.19 40.67
CA ALA A 3 29.79 -30.46 39.43
C ALA A 3 30.00 -28.94 39.59
N ALA A 4 29.99 -28.44 40.83
CA ALA A 4 30.26 -27.05 41.18
C ALA A 4 31.73 -26.61 41.06
N THR A 5 32.69 -27.53 40.90
CA THR A 5 34.15 -27.23 40.87
C THR A 5 34.81 -27.38 39.50
N ARG A 6 34.06 -27.74 38.45
CA ARG A 6 34.62 -27.83 37.10
C ARG A 6 34.83 -26.42 36.51
N PRO A 7 36.01 -26.13 35.92
CA PRO A 7 36.24 -24.85 35.27
C PRO A 7 35.17 -24.63 34.18
N GLN A 8 34.53 -23.46 34.23
CA GLN A 8 33.46 -23.12 33.28
C GLN A 8 34.02 -22.66 31.94
N PHE A 9 35.25 -22.15 31.93
CA PHE A 9 35.95 -21.62 30.77
C PHE A 9 37.39 -22.14 30.72
N ALA A 10 37.84 -22.55 29.54
CA ALA A 10 39.21 -22.95 29.25
C ALA A 10 40.13 -21.73 29.25
N LEU A 11 39.57 -20.57 28.89
CA LEU A 11 40.21 -19.27 29.01
C LEU A 11 39.20 -18.25 29.47
N ASP A 12 39.48 -17.56 30.59
CA ASP A 12 38.69 -16.43 31.07
C ASP A 12 39.58 -15.18 31.20
N SER A 13 39.46 -14.28 30.24
CA SER A 13 40.22 -13.02 30.26
C SER A 13 39.79 -12.07 31.37
N ALA A 14 38.61 -12.22 31.97
CA ALA A 14 38.21 -11.40 33.12
C ALA A 14 39.17 -11.59 34.30
N LEU A 15 39.75 -12.78 34.43
CA LEU A 15 40.74 -13.12 35.46
C LEU A 15 42.17 -12.71 35.09
N LEU A 16 42.42 -12.42 33.81
CA LEU A 16 43.75 -12.08 33.27
C LEU A 16 43.97 -10.57 33.16
N GLY A 17 42.97 -9.75 33.48
CA GLY A 17 43.03 -8.29 33.27
C GLY A 17 42.83 -7.91 31.80
N GLY A 18 43.59 -6.94 31.30
CA GLY A 18 43.53 -6.50 29.91
C GLY A 18 44.56 -7.20 29.03
N MET A 19 44.17 -7.66 27.85
CA MET A 19 45.06 -8.28 26.85
C MET A 19 45.33 -7.30 25.71
N TYR A 20 46.61 -6.97 25.48
CA TYR A 20 47.02 -6.00 24.47
C TYR A 20 48.19 -6.55 23.65
N ALA A 21 48.03 -6.69 22.33
CA ALA A 21 49.11 -7.14 21.46
C ALA A 21 48.91 -6.67 20.01
N GLY A 22 49.99 -6.58 19.23
CA GLY A 22 49.89 -6.24 17.80
C GLY A 22 49.05 -7.25 16.99
N LYS A 23 49.05 -8.51 17.42
CA LYS A 23 48.18 -9.59 16.94
C LYS A 23 47.80 -10.47 18.12
N ILE A 24 46.55 -10.91 18.18
CA ILE A 24 46.08 -11.84 19.20
C ILE A 24 45.58 -13.10 18.50
N PHE A 25 46.09 -14.26 18.93
CA PHE A 25 45.62 -15.58 18.50
C PHE A 25 45.26 -16.39 19.75
N LEU A 26 44.01 -16.83 19.85
CA LEU A 26 43.49 -17.60 20.97
C LEU A 26 42.87 -18.90 20.45
N THR A 27 43.13 -20.01 21.13
CA THR A 27 42.52 -21.30 20.82
C THR A 27 42.07 -21.96 22.11
N GLY A 28 40.76 -22.17 22.25
CA GLY A 28 40.17 -23.03 23.27
C GLY A 28 39.82 -24.36 22.65
N THR A 29 40.59 -25.41 22.95
CA THR A 29 40.43 -26.75 22.36
C THR A 29 39.56 -27.69 23.20
N GLU A 30 39.08 -27.23 24.35
CA GLU A 30 38.29 -28.06 25.25
C GLU A 30 36.82 -28.08 24.83
N HIS A 31 36.40 -29.19 24.24
CA HIS A 31 35.01 -29.39 23.83
C HIS A 31 34.05 -29.22 25.02
N GLY A 32 33.08 -28.30 24.90
CA GLY A 32 32.12 -27.95 25.95
C GLY A 32 32.62 -26.98 27.03
N VAL A 33 33.93 -26.69 27.09
CA VAL A 33 34.48 -25.64 27.98
C VAL A 33 34.72 -24.38 27.15
N GLY A 34 34.16 -23.25 27.57
CA GLY A 34 34.10 -22.05 26.73
C GLY A 34 35.36 -21.18 26.78
N VAL A 35 35.38 -20.13 25.96
CA VAL A 35 36.29 -18.99 26.11
C VAL A 35 35.47 -17.76 26.52
N ASN A 36 35.86 -17.07 27.59
CA ASN A 36 35.26 -15.82 28.03
C ASN A 36 36.21 -14.63 27.79
N LEU A 37 35.78 -13.71 26.94
CA LEU A 37 36.38 -12.41 26.72
C LEU A 37 35.71 -11.35 27.62
N GLY A 38 35.75 -11.56 28.93
CA GLY A 38 35.15 -10.65 29.92
C GLY A 38 35.98 -9.43 30.29
N GLY A 39 37.29 -9.45 29.99
CA GLY A 39 38.18 -8.29 30.16
C GLY A 39 38.16 -7.33 28.97
N LYS A 40 39.16 -6.43 28.94
CA LYS A 40 39.44 -5.61 27.76
C LYS A 40 40.47 -6.32 26.87
N VAL A 41 40.11 -6.64 25.64
CA VAL A 41 41.00 -7.28 24.65
C VAL A 41 41.23 -6.30 23.52
N THR A 42 42.48 -5.96 23.22
CA THR A 42 42.85 -5.02 22.16
C THR A 42 43.95 -5.62 21.28
N ALA A 43 43.59 -5.97 20.05
CA ALA A 43 44.52 -6.39 19.02
C ALA A 43 44.91 -5.21 18.12
N GLY A 44 46.18 -5.07 17.78
CA GLY A 44 46.66 -4.10 16.77
C GLY A 44 46.30 -4.49 15.34
N ASP A 45 47.01 -3.93 14.36
CA ASP A 45 46.76 -4.15 12.92
C ASP A 45 46.89 -5.61 12.49
N GLY A 46 47.62 -6.43 13.25
CA GLY A 46 47.75 -7.88 13.01
C GLY A 46 46.45 -8.66 13.26
N GLY A 47 45.46 -8.05 13.92
CA GLY A 47 44.12 -8.59 14.07
C GLY A 47 43.93 -9.54 15.25
N LEU A 48 42.68 -9.93 15.46
CA LEU A 48 42.25 -10.94 16.42
C LEU A 48 41.79 -12.19 15.68
N VAL A 49 42.32 -13.35 16.07
CA VAL A 49 41.81 -14.66 15.66
C VAL A 49 41.52 -15.47 16.91
N LEU A 50 40.29 -15.96 17.04
CA LEU A 50 39.88 -16.82 18.13
C LEU A 50 39.16 -18.04 17.59
N HIS A 51 39.60 -19.21 18.02
CA HIS A 51 38.91 -20.47 17.78
C HIS A 51 38.51 -21.10 19.12
N ALA A 52 37.24 -21.40 19.32
CA ALA A 52 36.73 -22.09 20.49
C ALA A 52 35.96 -23.35 20.06
N ASP A 53 36.39 -24.52 20.51
CA ASP A 53 35.70 -25.80 20.29
C ASP A 53 34.48 -25.97 21.22
N GLY A 54 34.21 -24.98 22.07
CA GLY A 54 33.00 -24.84 22.87
C GLY A 54 32.31 -23.49 22.62
N ARG A 55 31.65 -22.96 23.66
CA ARG A 55 31.05 -21.61 23.63
C ARG A 55 32.09 -20.49 23.64
N LEU A 56 31.80 -19.39 22.95
CA LEU A 56 32.55 -18.14 23.05
C LEU A 56 31.66 -17.06 23.67
N GLU A 57 32.10 -16.44 24.74
CA GLU A 57 31.40 -15.34 25.41
C GLU A 57 32.23 -14.07 25.29
N VAL A 58 31.62 -13.01 24.77
CA VAL A 58 32.19 -11.67 24.74
C VAL A 58 31.37 -10.84 25.72
N SER A 59 31.73 -10.91 26.99
CA SER A 59 31.04 -10.18 28.07
C SER A 59 31.70 -8.83 28.38
N GLY A 60 32.93 -8.62 27.93
CA GLY A 60 33.69 -7.38 28.09
C GLY A 60 33.77 -6.54 26.81
N THR A 61 34.94 -5.91 26.60
CA THR A 61 35.22 -5.09 25.41
C THR A 61 36.34 -5.70 24.60
N VAL A 62 36.04 -6.07 23.36
CA VAL A 62 36.97 -6.60 22.38
C VAL A 62 37.11 -5.59 21.24
N HIS A 63 38.34 -5.16 20.99
CA HIS A 63 38.69 -4.24 19.92
C HIS A 63 39.83 -4.81 19.08
N SER A 64 39.74 -4.64 17.76
CA SER A 64 40.82 -4.96 16.83
C SER A 64 41.06 -3.80 15.86
N GLU A 65 42.27 -3.26 15.82
CA GLU A 65 42.69 -2.29 14.78
C GLU A 65 42.82 -2.97 13.40
N GLY A 66 43.06 -4.28 13.39
CA GLY A 66 42.98 -5.13 12.20
C GLY A 66 41.58 -5.72 11.99
N SER A 67 41.54 -6.96 11.48
CA SER A 67 40.30 -7.74 11.36
C SER A 67 40.10 -8.64 12.59
N ALA A 68 38.85 -8.95 12.93
CA ALA A 68 38.50 -9.92 13.95
C ALA A 68 37.83 -11.15 13.32
N ARG A 69 38.39 -12.34 13.58
CA ARG A 69 37.82 -13.62 13.15
C ARG A 69 37.57 -14.49 14.38
N LEU A 70 36.30 -14.74 14.70
CA LEU A 70 35.90 -15.51 15.87
C LEU A 70 35.09 -16.71 15.39
N HIS A 71 35.59 -17.89 15.70
CA HIS A 71 34.91 -19.16 15.45
C HIS A 71 34.56 -19.83 16.78
N SER A 72 33.32 -20.29 16.91
CA SER A 72 32.85 -21.13 18.00
C SER A 72 32.18 -22.37 17.42
N HIS A 73 32.47 -23.55 17.96
CA HIS A 73 31.77 -24.77 17.56
C HIS A 73 30.29 -24.69 17.93
N GLU A 74 29.99 -24.21 19.15
CA GLU A 74 28.64 -24.14 19.72
C GLU A 74 27.96 -22.78 19.51
N ARG A 75 28.25 -21.78 20.36
CA ARG A 75 27.59 -20.48 20.35
C ARG A 75 28.57 -19.35 20.60
N LEU A 76 28.35 -18.24 19.91
CA LEU A 76 29.00 -16.98 20.23
C LEU A 76 27.97 -16.04 20.86
N ASP A 77 28.23 -15.64 22.10
CA ASP A 77 27.36 -14.81 22.93
C ASP A 77 28.05 -13.47 23.25
N ASN A 78 27.57 -12.39 22.64
CA ASN A 78 27.98 -11.01 22.87
C ASN A 78 26.85 -10.22 23.57
N ARG A 79 26.05 -10.85 24.42
CA ARG A 79 25.01 -10.14 25.18
C ARG A 79 25.61 -9.08 26.09
N GLY A 80 25.22 -7.83 25.90
CA GLY A 80 25.74 -6.66 26.64
C GLY A 80 27.21 -6.33 26.38
N GLY A 81 27.93 -7.17 25.64
CA GLY A 81 29.33 -6.98 25.29
C GLY A 81 29.54 -6.08 24.09
N ILE A 82 30.81 -5.73 23.87
CA ILE A 82 31.25 -4.89 22.76
C ILE A 82 32.33 -5.64 21.97
N LEU A 83 32.04 -5.94 20.71
CA LEU A 83 32.99 -6.46 19.73
C LEU A 83 33.13 -5.45 18.60
N THR A 84 34.33 -4.90 18.43
CA THR A 84 34.61 -3.93 17.37
C THR A 84 35.88 -4.28 16.62
N ALA A 85 35.89 -3.98 15.33
CA ALA A 85 37.10 -4.03 14.53
C ALA A 85 37.13 -2.85 13.55
N ARG A 86 38.31 -2.31 13.27
CA ARG A 86 38.48 -1.35 12.16
C ARG A 86 38.35 -2.07 10.82
N GLY A 87 39.00 -3.23 10.69
CA GLY A 87 38.88 -4.10 9.53
C GLY A 87 37.62 -4.98 9.54
N ASN A 88 37.67 -6.09 8.82
CA ASN A 88 36.52 -6.98 8.68
C ASN A 88 36.25 -7.74 9.99
N ILE A 89 34.96 -8.04 10.24
CA ILE A 89 34.54 -8.98 11.28
C ILE A 89 33.99 -10.24 10.60
N SER A 90 34.48 -11.41 11.00
CA SER A 90 33.94 -12.70 10.58
C SER A 90 33.58 -13.52 11.82
N LEU A 91 32.29 -13.82 11.98
CA LEU A 91 31.77 -14.63 13.08
C LEU A 91 31.16 -15.91 12.53
N ASP A 92 31.60 -17.04 13.10
CA ASP A 92 31.06 -18.36 12.78
C ASP A 92 30.72 -19.08 14.09
N GLY A 93 29.46 -19.46 14.24
CA GLY A 93 28.95 -20.22 15.38
C GLY A 93 27.81 -21.13 14.97
N ALA A 94 27.40 -22.11 15.78
CA ALA A 94 26.12 -22.77 15.53
C ALA A 94 24.94 -21.83 15.84
N ARG A 95 25.09 -20.95 16.84
CA ARG A 95 24.18 -19.83 17.18
C ARG A 95 24.95 -18.56 17.50
N LEU A 96 24.34 -17.40 17.24
CA LEU A 96 24.91 -16.08 17.49
C LEU A 96 23.93 -15.22 18.30
N ASN A 97 24.36 -14.65 19.41
CA ASN A 97 23.51 -13.80 20.25
C ASN A 97 24.20 -12.46 20.56
N ASN A 98 23.58 -11.37 20.13
CA ASN A 98 24.01 -10.00 20.34
C ASN A 98 22.92 -9.17 21.06
N ALA A 99 22.05 -9.81 21.86
CA ALA A 99 20.99 -9.07 22.53
C ALA A 99 21.56 -8.02 23.50
N GLY A 100 21.17 -6.75 23.35
CA GLY A 100 21.72 -5.62 24.10
C GLY A 100 23.21 -5.34 23.85
N GLY A 101 23.87 -6.10 22.98
CA GLY A 101 25.29 -5.99 22.67
C GLY A 101 25.57 -5.14 21.44
N ARG A 102 26.86 -4.95 21.16
CA ARG A 102 27.37 -4.19 20.01
C ARG A 102 28.40 -5.02 19.24
N ILE A 103 28.16 -5.25 17.95
CA ILE A 103 29.12 -5.82 17.01
C ILE A 103 29.30 -4.84 15.86
N GLU A 104 30.49 -4.26 15.70
CA GLU A 104 30.71 -3.23 14.67
C GLU A 104 32.05 -3.30 13.95
N SER A 105 32.00 -3.37 12.62
CA SER A 105 33.15 -3.09 11.74
C SER A 105 33.13 -1.63 11.32
N THR A 106 34.15 -0.85 11.67
CA THR A 106 34.13 0.62 11.46
C THR A 106 34.68 1.07 10.11
N ALA A 107 35.44 0.24 9.40
CA ALA A 107 35.92 0.51 8.04
C ALA A 107 35.83 -0.70 7.09
N GLY A 108 35.37 -1.86 7.57
CA GLY A 108 35.30 -3.11 6.81
C GLY A 108 33.89 -3.68 6.63
N ALA A 109 33.87 -4.93 6.16
CA ALA A 109 32.68 -5.76 6.05
C ALA A 109 32.44 -6.60 7.31
N LEU A 110 31.23 -7.14 7.43
CA LEU A 110 30.84 -8.03 8.52
C LEU A 110 30.14 -9.26 7.94
N ASP A 111 30.72 -10.43 8.14
CA ASP A 111 30.15 -11.70 7.74
C ASP A 111 29.81 -12.50 9.01
N MET A 112 28.55 -12.92 9.15
CA MET A 112 28.09 -13.72 10.27
C MET A 112 27.34 -14.96 9.80
N THR A 113 27.83 -16.12 10.20
CA THR A 113 27.20 -17.41 9.92
C THR A 113 26.78 -18.09 11.21
N ALA A 114 25.48 -18.32 11.37
CA ALA A 114 24.93 -19.26 12.34
C ALA A 114 24.62 -20.58 11.62
N ARG A 115 25.39 -21.64 11.91
CA ARG A 115 25.35 -22.90 11.15
C ARG A 115 24.12 -23.76 11.41
N ALA A 116 23.54 -23.73 12.62
CA ALA A 116 22.42 -24.62 13.00
C ALA A 116 21.41 -23.90 13.92
N GLY A 117 21.26 -22.59 13.74
CA GLY A 117 20.33 -21.79 14.50
C GLY A 117 20.31 -20.33 14.06
N GLY A 118 19.78 -19.47 14.93
CA GLY A 118 19.50 -18.08 14.60
C GLY A 118 20.58 -17.08 15.01
N ILE A 119 20.43 -15.87 14.48
CA ILE A 119 21.11 -14.65 14.94
C ILE A 119 20.12 -13.86 15.80
N GLY A 120 20.42 -13.69 17.08
CA GLY A 120 19.67 -12.82 17.98
C GLY A 120 20.32 -11.43 18.06
N ASN A 121 19.55 -10.37 17.83
CA ASN A 121 19.99 -8.97 17.93
C ASN A 121 18.97 -8.10 18.66
N ARG A 122 18.23 -8.67 19.62
CA ARG A 122 17.20 -7.93 20.35
C ARG A 122 17.78 -6.75 21.12
N ALA A 123 17.26 -5.54 20.90
CA ALA A 123 17.80 -4.31 21.47
C ALA A 123 19.33 -4.15 21.28
N GLY A 124 19.91 -4.89 20.34
CA GLY A 124 21.34 -4.92 20.05
C GLY A 124 21.66 -4.12 18.80
N ARG A 125 22.95 -4.00 18.51
CA ARG A 125 23.45 -3.31 17.33
C ARG A 125 24.48 -4.15 16.58
N ILE A 126 24.21 -4.41 15.31
CA ILE A 126 25.14 -5.00 14.35
C ILE A 126 25.37 -3.95 13.27
N LYS A 127 26.61 -3.49 13.07
CA LYS A 127 26.93 -2.52 12.02
C LYS A 127 28.21 -2.85 11.27
N ALA A 128 28.27 -2.40 10.02
CA ALA A 128 29.49 -2.36 9.24
C ALA A 128 29.56 -1.07 8.43
N ALA A 129 30.77 -0.58 8.18
CA ALA A 129 30.96 0.47 7.19
C ALA A 129 30.69 -0.04 5.77
N GLY A 130 31.08 -1.29 5.49
CA GLY A 130 30.85 -1.99 4.22
C GLY A 130 29.65 -2.92 4.24
N ARG A 131 29.75 -4.01 3.48
CA ARG A 131 28.72 -5.04 3.33
C ARG A 131 28.54 -5.87 4.61
N ILE A 132 27.29 -6.16 4.94
CA ILE A 132 26.91 -7.15 5.94
C ILE A 132 26.33 -8.37 5.23
N VAL A 133 26.85 -9.56 5.55
CA VAL A 133 26.26 -10.85 5.14
C VAL A 133 25.83 -11.63 6.38
N LEU A 134 24.55 -11.96 6.47
CA LEU A 134 23.98 -12.76 7.55
C LEU A 134 23.42 -14.05 6.99
N THR A 135 23.95 -15.19 7.44
CA THR A 135 23.45 -16.51 7.06
C THR A 135 23.05 -17.27 8.31
N SER A 136 21.78 -17.60 8.47
CA SER A 136 21.26 -18.28 9.68
C SER A 136 19.97 -19.03 9.40
N ASP A 137 19.49 -19.82 10.36
CA ASP A 137 18.15 -20.42 10.30
C ASP A 137 17.08 -19.45 10.85
N GLY A 138 17.30 -18.13 10.80
CA GLY A 138 16.39 -17.12 11.34
C GLY A 138 17.10 -15.98 12.05
N ILE A 139 16.40 -14.85 12.17
CA ILE A 139 16.93 -13.62 12.77
C ILE A 139 15.88 -12.98 13.67
N ASP A 140 16.25 -12.71 14.93
CA ASP A 140 15.43 -11.94 15.87
C ASP A 140 16.06 -10.57 16.07
N ASN A 141 15.61 -9.58 15.30
CA ASN A 141 16.06 -8.18 15.35
C ASN A 141 15.06 -7.27 16.09
N ARG A 142 14.25 -7.80 17.01
CA ARG A 142 13.24 -6.98 17.70
C ARG A 142 13.87 -5.87 18.53
N GLY A 143 13.47 -4.62 18.27
CA GLY A 143 14.07 -3.45 18.92
C GLY A 143 15.56 -3.22 18.59
N GLY A 144 16.14 -4.05 17.72
CA GLY A 144 17.56 -4.01 17.36
C GLY A 144 17.82 -3.18 16.11
N THR A 145 19.09 -2.96 15.80
CA THR A 145 19.53 -2.33 14.54
C THR A 145 20.55 -3.20 13.84
N ILE A 146 20.35 -3.43 12.54
CA ILE A 146 21.33 -4.00 11.61
C ILE A 146 21.54 -2.99 10.49
N ALA A 147 22.74 -2.43 10.35
CA ALA A 147 22.99 -1.37 9.36
C ALA A 147 24.37 -1.41 8.71
N GLY A 148 24.40 -1.24 7.39
CA GLY A 148 25.60 -1.39 6.56
C GLY A 148 25.53 -0.59 5.26
N GLN A 149 26.59 -0.64 4.45
CA GLN A 149 26.53 -0.13 3.08
C GLN A 149 25.59 -0.99 2.24
N GLN A 150 25.78 -2.30 2.29
CA GLN A 150 24.94 -3.31 1.65
C GLN A 150 24.53 -4.36 2.68
N LEU A 151 23.31 -4.88 2.58
CA LEU A 151 22.82 -5.95 3.44
C LEU A 151 22.42 -7.15 2.59
N VAL A 152 22.99 -8.32 2.89
CA VAL A 152 22.60 -9.60 2.30
C VAL A 152 22.21 -10.52 3.44
N ILE A 153 20.96 -10.96 3.46
CA ILE A 153 20.41 -11.82 4.50
C ILE A 153 19.88 -13.09 3.85
N ASP A 154 20.32 -14.24 4.36
CA ASP A 154 19.79 -15.57 4.07
C ASP A 154 19.36 -16.25 5.38
N ALA A 155 18.06 -16.40 5.58
CA ALA A 155 17.47 -16.94 6.82
C ALA A 155 17.08 -18.44 6.74
N ARG A 156 17.61 -19.20 5.77
CA ARG A 156 17.42 -20.64 5.53
C ARG A 156 16.03 -21.22 5.86
N GLN A 157 15.01 -20.56 5.35
CA GLN A 157 13.59 -20.90 5.44
C GLN A 157 12.98 -20.83 6.84
N ALA A 158 13.54 -20.03 7.76
CA ALA A 158 12.86 -19.68 9.00
C ALA A 158 12.56 -18.19 9.11
N THR A 159 12.11 -17.74 10.28
CA THR A 159 11.53 -16.40 10.46
C THR A 159 12.60 -15.32 10.60
N LEU A 160 12.34 -14.18 9.95
CA LEU A 160 12.97 -12.90 10.27
C LEU A 160 11.97 -12.03 11.03
N ASP A 161 12.24 -11.77 12.31
CA ASP A 161 11.43 -10.90 13.17
C ASP A 161 12.14 -9.54 13.36
N ASN A 162 11.67 -8.54 12.63
CA ASN A 162 12.12 -7.15 12.69
C ASN A 162 11.12 -6.24 13.41
N ARG A 163 10.26 -6.79 14.30
CA ARG A 163 9.26 -5.95 14.97
C ARG A 163 9.91 -4.89 15.86
N ASN A 164 9.51 -3.63 15.71
CA ASN A 164 10.16 -2.48 16.34
C ASN A 164 11.68 -2.35 16.06
N GLY A 165 12.19 -3.09 15.08
CA GLY A 165 13.60 -3.13 14.72
C GLY A 165 13.89 -2.32 13.45
N GLY A 166 15.18 -2.17 13.15
CA GLY A 166 15.66 -1.51 11.94
C GLY A 166 16.64 -2.38 11.15
N LEU A 167 16.37 -2.54 9.86
CA LEU A 167 17.33 -3.02 8.85
C LEU A 167 17.60 -1.87 7.87
N ASP A 168 18.82 -1.35 7.82
CA ASP A 168 19.16 -0.16 7.04
C ASP A 168 20.40 -0.40 6.15
N ALA A 169 20.19 -0.42 4.82
CA ALA A 169 21.26 -0.40 3.82
C ALA A 169 21.38 0.99 3.18
N ARG A 170 22.61 1.52 3.07
CA ARG A 170 22.83 2.76 2.29
C ARG A 170 22.63 2.54 0.79
N GLU A 171 22.97 1.35 0.30
CA GLU A 171 22.79 0.92 -1.08
C GLU A 171 21.70 -0.17 -1.12
N ASP A 172 22.04 -1.38 -1.52
CA ASP A 172 21.11 -2.48 -1.73
C ASP A 172 20.90 -3.33 -0.47
N LEU A 173 19.66 -3.80 -0.28
CA LEU A 173 19.28 -4.82 0.69
C LEU A 173 18.63 -6.00 -0.03
N SER A 174 19.13 -7.20 0.22
CA SER A 174 18.54 -8.46 -0.22
C SER A 174 18.19 -9.33 0.98
N LEU A 175 16.94 -9.74 1.07
CA LEU A 175 16.44 -10.68 2.07
C LEU A 175 15.94 -11.93 1.33
N ASN A 176 16.68 -13.01 1.41
CA ASN A 176 16.38 -14.28 0.80
C ASN A 176 16.22 -15.37 1.87
N GLY A 177 15.69 -16.52 1.43
CA GLY A 177 15.68 -17.70 2.27
C GLY A 177 14.94 -17.49 3.58
N SER A 178 13.90 -16.66 3.67
CA SER A 178 13.07 -16.58 4.88
C SER A 178 11.73 -17.26 4.62
N SER A 179 11.17 -17.94 5.61
CA SER A 179 9.80 -18.46 5.51
C SER A 179 8.80 -17.35 5.86
N HIS A 180 9.07 -16.56 6.90
CA HIS A 180 8.18 -15.48 7.34
C HIS A 180 8.95 -14.21 7.67
N LEU A 181 8.41 -13.06 7.26
CA LEU A 181 8.92 -11.75 7.62
C LEU A 181 7.91 -11.00 8.50
N GLY A 182 8.28 -10.74 9.75
CA GLY A 182 7.54 -9.86 10.64
C GLY A 182 8.19 -8.48 10.73
N ASN A 183 7.55 -7.45 10.20
CA ASN A 183 8.05 -6.06 10.21
C ASN A 183 7.11 -5.10 10.94
N ARG A 184 6.36 -5.58 11.94
CA ARG A 184 5.39 -4.74 12.66
C ARG A 184 6.09 -3.60 13.40
N GLN A 185 5.69 -2.35 13.15
CA GLN A 185 6.31 -1.14 13.75
C GLN A 185 7.83 -1.04 13.49
N GLY A 186 8.38 -1.84 12.58
CA GLY A 186 9.79 -1.84 12.20
C GLY A 186 10.01 -1.14 10.87
N HIS A 187 11.27 -0.98 10.49
CA HIS A 187 11.63 -0.48 9.16
C HIS A 187 12.69 -1.36 8.50
N ILE A 188 12.53 -1.54 7.18
CA ILE A 188 13.49 -2.18 6.29
C ILE A 188 13.72 -1.21 5.14
N ARG A 189 14.92 -0.63 5.08
CA ARG A 189 15.24 0.45 4.14
C ARG A 189 16.51 0.14 3.35
N ALA A 190 16.46 0.48 2.07
CA ALA A 190 17.60 0.46 1.15
C ALA A 190 17.64 1.79 0.39
N GLY A 191 18.79 2.47 0.36
CA GLY A 191 18.95 3.65 -0.49
C GLY A 191 18.94 3.32 -2.00
N GLY A 192 19.29 2.08 -2.35
CA GLY A 192 19.19 1.52 -3.69
C GLY A 192 17.97 0.62 -3.86
N ARG A 193 18.22 -0.66 -4.15
CA ARG A 193 17.20 -1.69 -4.33
C ARG A 193 16.93 -2.42 -3.02
N LEU A 194 15.66 -2.64 -2.71
CA LEU A 194 15.22 -3.59 -1.68
C LEU A 194 14.57 -4.78 -2.39
N ALA A 195 15.18 -5.96 -2.24
CA ALA A 195 14.64 -7.21 -2.75
C ALA A 195 14.31 -8.17 -1.60
N ILE A 196 13.07 -8.64 -1.55
CA ILE A 196 12.56 -9.56 -0.54
C ILE A 196 12.01 -10.79 -1.25
N GLY A 197 12.65 -11.94 -1.04
CA GLY A 197 12.34 -13.18 -1.74
C GLY A 197 12.77 -13.18 -3.21
N THR A 198 12.60 -14.32 -3.85
CA THR A 198 12.84 -14.50 -5.29
C THR A 198 11.68 -15.25 -5.92
N PRO A 199 11.53 -15.24 -7.27
CA PRO A 199 10.50 -16.04 -7.94
C PRO A 199 10.58 -17.54 -7.60
N SER A 200 11.79 -18.09 -7.46
CA SER A 200 12.01 -19.51 -7.14
C SER A 200 11.90 -19.83 -5.63
N THR A 201 12.07 -18.82 -4.78
CA THR A 201 12.02 -18.95 -3.32
C THR A 201 11.26 -17.75 -2.73
N PRO A 202 9.94 -17.66 -2.94
CA PRO A 202 9.11 -16.63 -2.30
C PRO A 202 9.12 -16.83 -0.78
N LEU A 203 8.85 -15.77 -0.02
CA LEU A 203 8.55 -15.91 1.40
C LEU A 203 7.14 -16.48 1.56
N ARG A 204 6.89 -17.37 2.53
CA ARG A 204 5.52 -17.87 2.79
C ARG A 204 4.58 -16.77 3.26
N GLY A 205 5.07 -15.85 4.08
CA GLY A 205 4.24 -14.77 4.62
C GLY A 205 5.03 -13.52 4.96
N ILE A 206 4.47 -12.36 4.63
CA ILE A 206 4.98 -11.05 5.05
C ILE A 206 3.91 -10.35 5.86
N VAL A 207 4.30 -9.87 7.05
CA VAL A 207 3.45 -9.07 7.95
C VAL A 207 4.09 -7.70 8.13
N ASN A 208 3.51 -6.67 7.51
CA ASN A 208 4.02 -5.29 7.53
C ASN A 208 3.02 -4.31 8.19
N HIS A 209 2.51 -4.65 9.37
CA HIS A 209 1.58 -3.75 10.08
C HIS A 209 2.29 -2.58 10.76
N ASP A 210 1.85 -1.34 10.54
CA ASP A 210 2.50 -0.13 11.05
C ASP A 210 4.01 -0.03 10.72
N GLY A 211 4.49 -0.87 9.79
CA GLY A 211 5.89 -1.00 9.40
C GLY A 211 6.22 -0.19 8.15
N GLU A 212 7.50 -0.17 7.77
CA GLU A 212 7.97 0.45 6.54
C GLU A 212 8.89 -0.50 5.76
N LEU A 213 8.59 -0.69 4.47
CA LEU A 213 9.51 -1.25 3.48
C LEU A 213 9.83 -0.13 2.47
N HIS A 214 11.10 0.24 2.35
CA HIS A 214 11.53 1.41 1.57
C HIS A 214 12.71 1.06 0.65
N ALA A 215 12.58 1.39 -0.63
CA ALA A 215 13.68 1.42 -1.58
C ALA A 215 13.84 2.80 -2.22
N GLY A 216 15.06 3.33 -2.30
CA GLY A 216 15.32 4.58 -2.99
C GLY A 216 15.22 4.47 -4.51
N ARG A 217 15.41 3.27 -5.09
CA ARG A 217 15.35 3.03 -6.53
C ARG A 217 14.32 1.99 -6.96
N GLN A 218 14.30 0.82 -6.31
CA GLN A 218 13.40 -0.26 -6.71
C GLN A 218 13.04 -1.15 -5.53
N LEU A 219 11.75 -1.36 -5.30
CA LEU A 219 11.22 -2.31 -4.33
C LEU A 219 10.71 -3.54 -5.07
N THR A 220 11.22 -4.71 -4.72
CA THR A 220 10.80 -5.99 -5.29
C THR A 220 10.48 -6.98 -4.17
N ILE A 221 9.28 -7.55 -4.23
CA ILE A 221 8.75 -8.46 -3.20
C ILE A 221 8.15 -9.69 -3.89
N HIS A 222 8.60 -10.87 -3.45
CA HIS A 222 8.04 -12.18 -3.81
C HIS A 222 7.58 -12.91 -2.56
N ALA A 223 6.29 -13.21 -2.46
CA ALA A 223 5.71 -13.91 -1.32
C ALA A 223 4.54 -14.83 -1.73
N ASP A 224 4.14 -15.74 -0.85
CA ASP A 224 2.89 -16.48 -1.00
C ASP A 224 1.73 -15.70 -0.40
N GLN A 225 1.93 -15.04 0.74
CA GLN A 225 0.95 -14.13 1.34
C GLN A 225 1.59 -12.82 1.78
N PHE A 226 0.82 -11.73 1.66
CA PHE A 226 1.21 -10.42 2.17
C PHE A 226 0.04 -9.80 2.93
N ASP A 227 0.29 -9.41 4.18
CA ASP A 227 -0.66 -8.67 5.01
C ASP A 227 0.01 -7.46 5.66
N GLY A 228 -0.57 -6.27 5.47
CA GLY A 228 -0.04 -5.08 6.12
C GLY A 228 -0.85 -3.82 5.88
N ASP A 229 -0.87 -2.97 6.90
CA ASP A 229 -1.36 -1.59 6.86
C ASP A 229 -0.23 -0.56 6.91
N GLY A 230 1.03 -1.01 6.81
CA GLY A 230 2.22 -0.16 6.81
C GLY A 230 2.52 0.52 5.47
N ARG A 231 3.70 1.10 5.38
CA ARG A 231 4.19 1.82 4.21
C ARG A 231 5.05 0.93 3.33
N LEU A 232 4.79 1.00 2.03
CA LEU A 232 5.56 0.40 0.96
C LEU A 232 5.98 1.53 0.01
N TYR A 233 7.27 1.83 -0.05
CA TYR A 233 7.78 2.95 -0.85
C TYR A 233 8.89 2.50 -1.78
N SER A 234 8.77 2.88 -3.05
CA SER A 234 9.85 2.84 -4.04
C SER A 234 10.04 4.22 -4.66
N GLY A 235 11.27 4.74 -4.64
CA GLY A 235 11.62 5.97 -5.35
C GLY A 235 11.56 5.82 -6.88
N GLY A 236 11.61 4.59 -7.39
CA GLY A 236 11.43 4.25 -8.81
C GLY A 236 10.35 3.18 -8.95
N ASP A 237 10.67 2.08 -9.62
CA ASP A 237 9.70 1.04 -9.92
C ASP A 237 9.39 0.15 -8.70
N PHE A 238 8.17 -0.36 -8.65
CA PHE A 238 7.69 -1.26 -7.61
C PHE A 238 7.18 -2.56 -8.24
N HIS A 239 7.72 -3.69 -7.80
CA HIS A 239 7.29 -5.01 -8.24
C HIS A 239 6.87 -5.88 -7.06
N LEU A 240 5.62 -6.34 -7.09
CA LEU A 240 5.06 -7.24 -6.09
C LEU A 240 4.48 -8.46 -6.80
N ALA A 241 4.94 -9.64 -6.39
CA ALA A 241 4.36 -10.91 -6.80
C ALA A 241 3.93 -11.68 -5.55
N VAL A 242 2.63 -11.95 -5.46
CA VAL A 242 2.02 -12.69 -4.36
C VAL A 242 1.29 -13.90 -4.93
N HIS A 243 1.64 -15.13 -4.54
CA HIS A 243 0.97 -16.33 -5.09
C HIS A 243 -0.46 -16.50 -4.57
N GLY A 244 -0.70 -16.18 -3.31
CA GLY A 244 -2.02 -16.20 -2.67
C GLY A 244 -2.60 -14.80 -2.57
N ASP A 245 -3.02 -14.42 -1.37
CA ASP A 245 -3.74 -13.18 -1.12
C ASP A 245 -2.81 -12.02 -0.71
N LEU A 246 -3.17 -10.83 -1.19
CA LEU A 246 -2.59 -9.55 -0.82
C LEU A 246 -3.64 -8.72 -0.06
N SER A 247 -3.39 -8.46 1.22
CA SER A 247 -4.13 -7.52 2.05
C SER A 247 -3.28 -6.28 2.29
N HIS A 248 -3.66 -5.16 1.68
CA HIS A 248 -2.97 -3.89 1.81
C HIS A 248 -3.90 -2.82 2.34
N GLY A 249 -3.66 -2.38 3.58
CA GLY A 249 -4.41 -1.28 4.17
C GLY A 249 -3.65 0.05 4.21
N GLY A 250 -2.35 0.04 3.94
CA GLY A 250 -1.50 1.20 4.21
C GLY A 250 -1.31 2.11 3.00
N THR A 251 -0.09 2.56 2.81
CA THR A 251 0.31 3.36 1.64
C THR A 251 1.30 2.57 0.81
N LEU A 252 0.99 2.38 -0.46
CA LEU A 252 1.91 1.90 -1.48
C LEU A 252 2.18 3.06 -2.44
N ARG A 253 3.45 3.45 -2.56
CA ARG A 253 3.88 4.52 -3.47
C ARG A 253 5.07 4.08 -4.31
N ALA A 254 4.97 4.30 -5.61
CA ALA A 254 6.07 4.15 -6.56
C ALA A 254 6.31 5.47 -7.29
N GLY A 255 7.56 5.91 -7.37
CA GLY A 255 7.94 7.06 -8.19
C GLY A 255 7.82 6.76 -9.69
N GLY A 256 8.01 5.50 -10.08
CA GLY A 256 7.87 5.01 -11.46
C GLY A 256 6.59 4.21 -11.69
N ASP A 257 6.73 3.04 -12.31
CA ASP A 257 5.63 2.09 -12.48
C ASP A 257 5.50 1.21 -11.23
N ALA A 258 4.26 0.81 -10.90
CA ALA A 258 4.01 -0.28 -9.98
C ALA A 258 3.30 -1.43 -10.68
N THR A 259 3.82 -2.63 -10.49
CA THR A 259 3.18 -3.87 -10.91
C THR A 259 2.91 -4.74 -9.71
N ALA A 260 1.65 -5.14 -9.49
CA ALA A 260 1.30 -6.20 -8.55
C ALA A 260 0.64 -7.37 -9.29
N ARG A 261 1.20 -8.57 -9.14
CA ARG A 261 0.62 -9.83 -9.62
C ARG A 261 0.22 -10.64 -8.40
N VAL A 262 -1.07 -10.95 -8.27
CA VAL A 262 -1.64 -11.62 -7.10
C VAL A 262 -2.40 -12.86 -7.57
N GLY A 263 -2.00 -14.07 -7.17
CA GLY A 263 -2.68 -15.28 -7.63
C GLY A 263 -4.08 -15.45 -7.01
N GLY A 264 -4.32 -14.86 -5.83
CA GLY A 264 -5.60 -14.87 -5.14
C GLY A 264 -6.32 -13.51 -5.14
N ILE A 265 -6.80 -13.11 -3.97
CA ILE A 265 -7.52 -11.86 -3.73
C ILE A 265 -6.52 -10.73 -3.50
N LEU A 266 -6.65 -9.66 -4.27
CA LEU A 266 -6.04 -8.36 -3.99
C LEU A 266 -7.08 -7.49 -3.26
N LEU A 267 -6.89 -7.31 -1.97
CA LEU A 267 -7.69 -6.42 -1.13
C LEU A 267 -6.92 -5.12 -0.86
N ASN A 268 -7.36 -4.04 -1.49
CA ASN A 268 -6.86 -2.69 -1.22
C ASN A 268 -7.82 -1.94 -0.28
N LEU A 269 -7.40 -1.70 0.95
CA LEU A 269 -8.10 -0.92 1.97
C LEU A 269 -7.43 0.44 2.23
N GLY A 270 -6.33 0.71 1.54
CA GLY A 270 -5.49 1.88 1.73
C GLY A 270 -5.30 2.66 0.43
N ARG A 271 -4.10 3.18 0.21
CA ARG A 271 -3.74 3.91 -1.01
C ARG A 271 -2.69 3.11 -1.78
N MET A 272 -2.90 2.97 -3.09
CA MET A 272 -1.90 2.53 -4.05
C MET A 272 -1.73 3.62 -5.10
N GLU A 273 -0.59 4.31 -5.09
CA GLU A 273 -0.33 5.46 -5.95
C GLU A 273 0.99 5.28 -6.70
N THR A 274 0.99 5.69 -7.96
CA THR A 274 2.17 5.60 -8.84
C THR A 274 2.41 6.91 -9.56
N GLY A 275 3.68 7.20 -9.86
CA GLY A 275 4.05 8.36 -10.67
C GLY A 275 3.66 8.19 -12.14
N ARG A 276 3.58 6.96 -12.65
CA ARG A 276 3.27 6.68 -14.07
C ARG A 276 2.19 5.62 -14.25
N ARG A 277 2.53 4.32 -14.26
CA ARG A 277 1.54 3.25 -14.48
C ARG A 277 1.36 2.37 -13.25
N LEU A 278 0.10 2.15 -12.87
CA LEU A 278 -0.31 1.12 -11.91
C LEU A 278 -0.91 -0.06 -12.67
N THR A 279 -0.23 -1.19 -12.69
CA THR A 279 -0.71 -2.45 -13.29
C THR A 279 -1.00 -3.47 -12.20
N LEU A 280 -2.26 -3.87 -12.07
CA LEU A 280 -2.71 -4.88 -11.12
C LEU A 280 -3.27 -6.08 -11.87
N SER A 281 -2.71 -7.27 -11.61
CA SER A 281 -3.28 -8.53 -12.07
C SER A 281 -3.68 -9.39 -10.88
N SER A 282 -4.90 -9.92 -10.88
CA SER A 282 -5.35 -10.81 -9.81
C SER A 282 -6.41 -11.83 -10.21
N ALA A 283 -6.68 -12.84 -9.35
CA ALA A 283 -7.89 -13.64 -9.51
C ALA A 283 -9.14 -12.82 -9.16
N HIS A 284 -9.07 -12.05 -8.08
CA HIS A 284 -10.10 -11.10 -7.66
C HIS A 284 -9.47 -9.82 -7.14
N LEU A 285 -10.07 -8.67 -7.42
CA LEU A 285 -9.64 -7.37 -6.92
C LEU A 285 -10.81 -6.74 -6.16
N ALA A 286 -10.59 -6.44 -4.89
CA ALA A 286 -11.50 -5.65 -4.06
C ALA A 286 -10.79 -4.35 -3.66
N ASN A 287 -11.27 -3.23 -4.18
CA ASN A 287 -10.77 -1.90 -3.87
C ASN A 287 -11.74 -1.16 -2.98
N ALA A 288 -11.45 -1.05 -1.69
CA ALA A 288 -12.16 -0.18 -0.75
C ALA A 288 -11.41 1.13 -0.44
N GLY A 289 -10.20 1.28 -0.97
CA GLY A 289 -9.37 2.45 -0.82
C GLY A 289 -9.22 3.26 -2.10
N LEU A 290 -8.03 3.81 -2.32
CA LEU A 290 -7.65 4.55 -3.52
C LEU A 290 -6.70 3.72 -4.39
N LEU A 291 -7.01 3.61 -5.67
CA LEU A 291 -6.07 3.29 -6.73
C LEU A 291 -5.81 4.55 -7.57
N GLY A 292 -4.56 4.98 -7.63
CA GLY A 292 -4.14 6.24 -8.27
C GLY A 292 -2.93 6.09 -9.19
N GLY A 293 -2.96 6.76 -10.33
CA GLY A 293 -1.82 6.84 -11.25
C GLY A 293 -2.12 7.67 -12.50
N ASP A 294 -1.13 7.84 -13.38
CA ASP A 294 -1.40 8.41 -14.70
C ASP A 294 -2.17 7.40 -15.56
N VAL A 295 -1.69 6.17 -15.60
CA VAL A 295 -2.38 5.04 -16.25
C VAL A 295 -2.67 3.96 -15.22
N ILE A 296 -3.93 3.52 -15.12
CA ILE A 296 -4.32 2.36 -14.32
C ILE A 296 -4.74 1.25 -15.26
N ARG A 297 -4.13 0.07 -15.11
CA ARG A 297 -4.53 -1.16 -15.81
C ARG A 297 -4.86 -2.24 -14.79
N LEU A 298 -6.13 -2.65 -14.77
CA LEU A 298 -6.63 -3.73 -13.93
C LEU A 298 -6.95 -4.93 -14.81
N SER A 299 -6.42 -6.09 -14.46
CA SER A 299 -6.71 -7.36 -15.14
C SER A 299 -7.06 -8.41 -14.09
N SER A 300 -8.34 -8.75 -14.00
CA SER A 300 -8.83 -9.78 -13.08
C SER A 300 -9.44 -10.95 -13.84
N THR A 301 -9.04 -12.19 -13.55
CA THR A 301 -9.66 -13.35 -14.20
C THR A 301 -11.10 -13.54 -13.74
N GLY A 302 -11.37 -13.21 -12.47
CA GLY A 302 -12.70 -13.23 -11.85
C GLY A 302 -13.37 -11.86 -11.86
N ARG A 303 -13.29 -11.16 -10.74
CA ARG A 303 -14.10 -9.96 -10.48
C ARG A 303 -13.24 -8.80 -9.99
N VAL A 304 -13.59 -7.60 -10.47
CA VAL A 304 -13.21 -6.32 -9.88
C VAL A 304 -14.41 -5.78 -9.09
N GLU A 305 -14.23 -5.58 -7.79
CA GLU A 305 -15.17 -4.92 -6.90
C GLU A 305 -14.56 -3.58 -6.49
N ASN A 306 -15.18 -2.49 -6.90
CA ASN A 306 -14.82 -1.17 -6.46
C ASN A 306 -15.83 -0.68 -5.42
N LEU A 307 -15.35 -0.51 -4.19
CA LEU A 307 -16.03 0.10 -3.05
C LEU A 307 -15.46 1.49 -2.72
N GLY A 308 -14.31 1.85 -3.30
CA GLY A 308 -13.60 3.12 -3.07
C GLY A 308 -13.44 3.95 -4.35
N LEU A 309 -12.26 4.52 -4.53
CA LEU A 309 -11.91 5.38 -5.66
C LEU A 309 -10.85 4.73 -6.54
N ILE A 310 -11.11 4.72 -7.85
CA ILE A 310 -10.13 4.44 -8.89
C ILE A 310 -10.02 5.71 -9.73
N ASP A 311 -8.87 6.39 -9.66
CA ASP A 311 -8.66 7.66 -10.37
C ASP A 311 -7.36 7.66 -11.18
N GLY A 312 -7.49 7.92 -12.48
CA GLY A 312 -6.32 8.09 -13.34
C GLY A 312 -6.55 9.07 -14.48
N ARG A 313 -5.49 9.34 -15.26
CA ARG A 313 -5.70 10.03 -16.54
C ARG A 313 -6.33 9.06 -17.54
N ARG A 314 -5.79 7.84 -17.63
CA ARG A 314 -6.38 6.72 -18.36
C ARG A 314 -6.61 5.55 -17.43
N VAL A 315 -7.77 4.92 -17.54
CA VAL A 315 -8.14 3.76 -16.73
C VAL A 315 -8.65 2.65 -17.64
N HIS A 316 -8.09 1.46 -17.49
CA HIS A 316 -8.40 0.27 -18.27
C HIS A 316 -8.75 -0.87 -17.32
N ILE A 317 -9.97 -1.39 -17.42
CA ILE A 317 -10.47 -2.46 -16.54
C ILE A 317 -10.87 -3.67 -17.39
N GLY A 318 -10.14 -4.76 -17.25
CA GLY A 318 -10.46 -6.06 -17.84
C GLY A 318 -10.84 -7.06 -16.75
N ALA A 319 -12.06 -7.60 -16.78
CA ALA A 319 -12.52 -8.61 -15.82
C ALA A 319 -13.70 -9.46 -16.33
N SER A 320 -13.95 -10.62 -15.74
CA SER A 320 -15.22 -11.33 -16.03
C SER A 320 -16.41 -10.54 -15.48
N ARG A 321 -16.30 -9.98 -14.27
CA ARG A 321 -17.32 -9.11 -13.69
C ARG A 321 -16.72 -7.83 -13.10
N LEU A 322 -17.38 -6.70 -13.29
CA LEU A 322 -17.11 -5.45 -12.59
C LEU A 322 -18.35 -5.08 -11.76
N SER A 323 -18.14 -4.89 -10.45
CA SER A 323 -19.12 -4.27 -9.55
C SER A 323 -18.55 -2.94 -9.08
N ASN A 324 -19.30 -1.87 -9.24
CA ASN A 324 -19.01 -0.57 -8.63
C ASN A 324 -20.11 -0.28 -7.61
N ASP A 325 -19.79 -0.45 -6.33
CA ASP A 325 -20.76 -0.49 -5.24
C ASP A 325 -20.25 0.25 -4.02
N ALA A 326 -20.92 1.34 -3.63
CA ALA A 326 -20.54 2.14 -2.48
C ALA A 326 -20.79 1.41 -1.13
N GLY A 327 -21.55 0.31 -1.14
CA GLY A 327 -22.05 -0.32 0.07
C GLY A 327 -22.78 0.71 0.95
N ASN A 328 -22.34 0.85 2.20
CA ASN A 328 -22.94 1.75 3.20
C ASN A 328 -22.13 3.06 3.43
N SER A 329 -21.11 3.35 2.60
CA SER A 329 -20.25 4.54 2.74
C SER A 329 -20.03 5.22 1.39
N HIS A 330 -19.33 6.35 1.37
CA HIS A 330 -19.12 7.25 0.22
C HIS A 330 -19.22 6.60 -1.17
N ALA A 331 -19.87 7.29 -2.12
CA ALA A 331 -20.08 6.82 -3.49
C ALA A 331 -18.81 6.19 -4.09
N ALA A 332 -18.88 4.90 -4.46
CA ALA A 332 -17.80 4.23 -5.19
C ALA A 332 -17.64 4.91 -6.56
N MET A 333 -16.40 5.32 -6.86
CA MET A 333 -16.09 6.11 -8.05
C MET A 333 -15.01 5.44 -8.89
N ILE A 334 -15.27 5.36 -10.19
CA ILE A 334 -14.28 5.04 -11.21
C ILE A 334 -14.18 6.26 -12.11
N THR A 335 -13.03 6.93 -12.09
CA THR A 335 -12.80 8.21 -12.78
C THR A 335 -11.61 8.15 -13.71
N ALA A 336 -11.77 8.77 -14.87
CA ALA A 336 -10.66 9.06 -15.78
C ALA A 336 -10.69 10.51 -16.27
N ARG A 337 -9.52 11.13 -16.44
CA ARG A 337 -9.41 12.49 -16.98
C ARG A 337 -9.40 12.57 -18.51
N ASP A 338 -9.01 11.49 -19.19
CA ASP A 338 -8.82 11.45 -20.65
C ASP A 338 -9.63 10.31 -21.27
N ARG A 339 -9.47 9.09 -20.76
CA ARG A 339 -10.16 7.92 -21.31
C ARG A 339 -10.38 6.81 -20.29
N LEU A 340 -11.58 6.23 -20.31
CA LEU A 340 -11.96 5.08 -19.50
C LEU A 340 -12.43 3.93 -20.41
N ASP A 341 -11.71 2.81 -20.40
CA ASP A 341 -12.06 1.59 -21.13
C ASP A 341 -12.40 0.46 -20.14
N ILE A 342 -13.58 -0.13 -20.29
CA ILE A 342 -14.07 -1.23 -19.47
C ILE A 342 -14.43 -2.41 -20.37
N GLY A 343 -13.65 -3.48 -20.30
CA GLY A 343 -13.87 -4.73 -21.01
C GLY A 343 -14.31 -5.85 -20.06
N VAL A 344 -15.62 -6.14 -20.01
CA VAL A 344 -16.19 -7.10 -19.05
C VAL A 344 -17.37 -7.91 -19.59
N GLN A 345 -17.62 -9.09 -19.02
CA GLN A 345 -18.82 -9.88 -19.35
C GLN A 345 -20.07 -9.38 -18.60
N SER A 346 -19.91 -8.95 -17.35
CA SER A 346 -20.98 -8.33 -16.58
C SER A 346 -20.49 -7.07 -15.87
N LEU A 347 -21.25 -5.98 -15.99
CA LEU A 347 -21.03 -4.74 -15.26
C LEU A 347 -22.28 -4.43 -14.44
N ASP A 348 -22.13 -4.27 -13.12
CA ASP A 348 -23.17 -3.74 -12.23
C ASP A 348 -22.67 -2.46 -11.55
N ASN A 349 -23.34 -1.35 -11.84
CA ASN A 349 -23.12 -0.07 -11.18
C ASN A 349 -24.28 0.17 -10.23
N HIS A 350 -23.98 0.00 -8.94
CA HIS A 350 -24.96 0.02 -7.86
C HIS A 350 -25.34 1.44 -7.47
N PRO A 351 -26.46 1.63 -6.74
CA PRO A 351 -26.96 2.95 -6.37
C PRO A 351 -25.90 3.85 -5.77
N HIS A 352 -25.98 5.15 -6.11
CA HIS A 352 -25.01 6.20 -5.70
C HIS A 352 -23.60 6.07 -6.28
N ALA A 353 -23.24 4.96 -6.91
CA ALA A 353 -21.95 4.79 -7.55
C ALA A 353 -21.85 5.57 -8.88
N ARG A 354 -20.63 5.96 -9.25
CA ARG A 354 -20.37 6.74 -10.46
C ARG A 354 -19.21 6.17 -11.26
N ILE A 355 -19.44 6.01 -12.56
CA ILE A 355 -18.40 5.77 -13.56
C ILE A 355 -18.34 7.00 -14.44
N PHE A 356 -17.21 7.72 -14.40
CA PHE A 356 -17.07 9.02 -15.01
C PHE A 356 -15.78 9.14 -15.83
N SER A 357 -15.88 9.72 -17.01
CA SER A 357 -14.73 10.15 -17.81
C SER A 357 -14.87 11.61 -18.20
N ALA A 358 -13.83 12.41 -17.97
CA ALA A 358 -13.78 13.77 -18.50
C ALA A 358 -13.44 13.79 -20.00
N GLY A 359 -13.07 12.65 -20.60
CA GLY A 359 -13.00 12.47 -22.04
C GLY A 359 -13.90 11.32 -22.48
N ASP A 360 -13.33 10.30 -23.12
CA ASP A 360 -14.10 9.18 -23.68
C ASP A 360 -14.40 8.08 -22.65
N LEU A 361 -15.58 7.45 -22.76
CA LEU A 361 -15.98 6.26 -22.00
C LEU A 361 -16.37 5.14 -22.97
N LEU A 362 -15.68 4.00 -22.88
CA LEU A 362 -15.96 2.83 -23.69
C LEU A 362 -16.23 1.61 -22.79
N ILE A 363 -17.35 0.94 -23.03
CA ILE A 363 -17.76 -0.28 -22.33
C ILE A 363 -18.01 -1.38 -23.37
N GLY A 364 -17.34 -2.53 -23.20
CA GLY A 364 -17.39 -3.68 -24.09
C GLY A 364 -17.19 -5.02 -23.37
N GLY A 365 -17.04 -6.10 -24.13
CA GLY A 365 -16.91 -7.48 -23.64
C GLY A 365 -15.50 -7.89 -23.19
N GLY A 366 -14.48 -7.15 -23.62
CA GLY A 366 -13.08 -7.39 -23.28
C GLY A 366 -12.19 -6.23 -23.71
N LEU A 367 -10.94 -6.24 -23.24
CA LEU A 367 -9.90 -5.31 -23.69
C LEU A 367 -9.04 -5.98 -24.76
N ASP A 368 -8.64 -5.24 -25.79
CA ASP A 368 -7.64 -5.68 -26.76
C ASP A 368 -6.19 -5.44 -26.25
N ASP A 369 -5.20 -5.74 -27.09
CA ASP A 369 -3.77 -5.57 -26.77
C ASP A 369 -3.37 -4.09 -26.58
N ASN A 370 -4.19 -3.15 -27.02
CA ASN A 370 -4.01 -1.70 -26.86
C ASN A 370 -4.84 -1.13 -25.71
N ASP A 371 -5.42 -1.99 -24.87
CA ASP A 371 -6.27 -1.62 -23.73
C ASP A 371 -7.59 -0.95 -24.12
N HIS A 372 -8.05 -1.13 -25.36
CA HIS A 372 -9.33 -0.62 -25.83
C HIS A 372 -10.47 -1.60 -25.58
N ALA A 373 -11.60 -1.09 -25.09
CA ALA A 373 -12.79 -1.91 -24.91
C ALA A 373 -13.42 -2.27 -26.28
N GLY A 374 -13.58 -3.57 -26.53
CA GLY A 374 -14.16 -4.14 -27.74
C GLY A 374 -15.21 -5.22 -27.47
N GLY A 375 -15.86 -5.72 -28.52
CA GLY A 375 -16.94 -6.71 -28.40
C GLY A 375 -18.16 -6.19 -27.62
N ARG A 376 -19.12 -7.08 -27.32
CA ARG A 376 -20.29 -6.76 -26.47
C ARG A 376 -20.12 -7.39 -25.09
N ALA A 377 -20.34 -6.61 -24.04
CA ALA A 377 -20.55 -7.15 -22.70
C ALA A 377 -21.79 -8.06 -22.70
N GLY A 378 -21.84 -9.09 -21.87
CA GLY A 378 -23.03 -9.93 -21.72
C GLY A 378 -24.20 -9.19 -21.08
N SER A 379 -23.93 -8.45 -19.99
CA SER A 379 -24.94 -7.66 -19.28
C SER A 379 -24.32 -6.40 -18.69
N VAL A 380 -24.96 -5.26 -18.90
CA VAL A 380 -24.63 -3.99 -18.24
C VAL A 380 -25.86 -3.52 -17.47
N VAL A 381 -25.72 -3.36 -16.16
CA VAL A 381 -26.75 -2.88 -15.25
C VAL A 381 -26.26 -1.58 -14.63
N ASN A 382 -27.09 -0.54 -14.73
CA ASN A 382 -26.90 0.74 -14.07
C ASN A 382 -28.15 0.99 -13.23
N ARG A 383 -28.04 0.97 -11.90
CA ARG A 383 -29.21 1.04 -11.00
C ARG A 383 -29.10 2.24 -10.07
N GLY A 384 -29.95 3.26 -10.26
CA GLY A 384 -29.91 4.51 -9.48
C GLY A 384 -28.52 5.15 -9.42
N ALA A 385 -27.72 4.93 -10.46
CA ALA A 385 -26.30 5.23 -10.54
C ALA A 385 -25.98 5.96 -11.85
N THR A 386 -24.75 6.44 -11.99
CA THR A 386 -24.38 7.29 -13.14
C THR A 386 -23.23 6.71 -13.95
N PHE A 387 -23.46 6.59 -15.26
CA PHE A 387 -22.43 6.56 -16.29
C PHE A 387 -22.36 7.92 -16.97
N GLU A 388 -21.17 8.49 -17.07
CA GLU A 388 -21.00 9.81 -17.65
C GLU A 388 -19.67 9.95 -18.38
N ALA A 389 -19.74 10.47 -19.59
CA ALA A 389 -18.59 10.91 -20.37
C ALA A 389 -18.79 12.37 -20.76
N LEU A 390 -17.81 13.25 -20.57
CA LEU A 390 -17.87 14.57 -21.18
C LEU A 390 -17.53 14.52 -22.67
N GLY A 391 -16.73 13.54 -23.10
CA GLY A 391 -16.49 13.21 -24.50
C GLY A 391 -17.53 12.22 -25.05
N ARG A 392 -17.06 11.29 -25.87
CA ARG A 392 -17.89 10.25 -26.49
C ARG A 392 -18.16 9.10 -25.52
N LEU A 393 -19.39 8.59 -25.54
CA LEU A 393 -19.77 7.38 -24.82
C LEU A 393 -20.09 6.26 -25.81
N ILE A 394 -19.34 5.16 -25.76
CA ILE A 394 -19.63 3.92 -26.50
C ILE A 394 -19.95 2.83 -25.49
N LEU A 395 -21.15 2.24 -25.59
CA LEU A 395 -21.55 1.11 -24.77
C LEU A 395 -22.05 -0.01 -25.67
N ARG A 396 -21.34 -1.14 -25.65
CA ARG A 396 -21.67 -2.34 -26.40
C ARG A 396 -22.06 -3.46 -25.44
N ALA A 397 -23.31 -3.92 -25.49
CA ALA A 397 -23.81 -4.96 -24.59
C ALA A 397 -24.89 -5.85 -25.21
N THR A 398 -24.97 -7.12 -24.83
CA THR A 398 -26.10 -7.97 -25.24
C THR A 398 -27.37 -7.51 -24.54
N ARG A 399 -27.27 -7.13 -23.26
CA ARG A 399 -28.36 -6.55 -22.47
C ARG A 399 -27.88 -5.30 -21.72
N LEU A 400 -28.58 -4.19 -21.89
CA LEU A 400 -28.40 -2.97 -21.11
C LEU A 400 -29.66 -2.70 -20.29
N ARG A 401 -29.51 -2.55 -18.97
CA ARG A 401 -30.59 -2.21 -18.04
C ARG A 401 -30.23 -0.92 -17.30
N ASN A 402 -30.91 0.16 -17.62
CA ASN A 402 -30.83 1.44 -16.93
C ASN A 402 -32.06 1.55 -16.01
N LEU A 403 -31.86 1.28 -14.73
CA LEU A 403 -32.92 1.00 -13.76
C LEU A 403 -32.96 2.05 -12.68
N ARG A 404 -34.15 2.39 -12.23
CA ARG A 404 -34.34 3.20 -11.04
C ARG A 404 -34.02 2.38 -9.79
N ASN A 405 -33.32 2.98 -8.83
CA ASN A 405 -33.27 2.42 -7.48
C ASN A 405 -34.56 2.78 -6.74
N ARG A 406 -35.18 1.80 -6.08
CA ARG A 406 -36.41 1.96 -5.27
C ARG A 406 -36.23 1.51 -3.82
N GLU A 407 -34.99 1.29 -3.39
CA GLU A 407 -34.69 0.92 -2.01
C GLU A 407 -35.02 2.06 -1.02
N SER A 408 -35.50 1.70 0.17
CA SER A 408 -35.70 2.62 1.30
C SER A 408 -36.59 3.86 1.01
N GLY A 409 -37.60 3.73 0.13
CA GLY A 409 -38.58 4.78 -0.14
C GLY A 409 -38.08 5.96 -0.97
N THR A 410 -36.80 5.98 -1.36
CA THR A 410 -36.25 6.97 -2.28
C THR A 410 -36.12 6.38 -3.68
N SER A 411 -36.61 7.13 -4.66
CA SER A 411 -36.72 6.70 -6.04
C SER A 411 -35.67 7.42 -6.87
N ILE A 412 -34.50 6.81 -7.04
CA ILE A 412 -33.34 7.45 -7.69
C ILE A 412 -33.23 6.93 -9.14
N PRO A 413 -33.45 7.77 -10.17
CA PRO A 413 -33.25 7.35 -11.55
C PRO A 413 -31.79 7.07 -11.84
N ALA A 414 -31.51 6.04 -12.63
CA ALA A 414 -30.17 5.87 -13.21
C ALA A 414 -29.94 6.89 -14.33
N ARG A 415 -28.67 7.21 -14.60
CA ARG A 415 -28.25 8.21 -15.59
C ARG A 415 -27.17 7.64 -16.48
N ILE A 416 -27.33 7.77 -17.79
CA ILE A 416 -26.31 7.55 -18.81
C ILE A 416 -26.16 8.84 -19.60
N LEU A 417 -25.02 9.51 -19.47
CA LEU A 417 -24.81 10.87 -19.97
C LEU A 417 -23.59 10.90 -20.89
N SER A 418 -23.70 11.62 -22.00
CA SER A 418 -22.57 11.93 -22.89
C SER A 418 -22.59 13.41 -23.27
N GLY A 419 -21.46 14.09 -23.10
CA GLY A 419 -21.24 15.45 -23.58
C GLY A 419 -21.10 15.49 -25.10
N GLY A 420 -20.46 14.48 -25.69
CA GLY A 420 -20.37 14.26 -27.13
C GLY A 420 -21.31 13.16 -27.65
N PRO A 421 -20.98 12.56 -28.82
CA PRO A 421 -21.77 11.50 -29.43
C PRO A 421 -21.89 10.27 -28.54
N MET A 422 -23.08 9.67 -28.53
CA MET A 422 -23.35 8.43 -27.82
C MET A 422 -23.67 7.31 -28.81
N LEU A 423 -23.00 6.16 -28.66
CA LEU A 423 -23.32 4.92 -29.35
C LEU A 423 -23.73 3.85 -28.35
N LEU A 424 -25.00 3.46 -28.38
CA LEU A 424 -25.53 2.33 -27.62
C LEU A 424 -25.77 1.15 -28.58
N ASP A 425 -24.79 0.25 -28.66
CA ASP A 425 -24.88 -0.97 -29.44
C ASP A 425 -25.36 -2.11 -28.55
N THR A 426 -26.70 -2.21 -28.41
CA THR A 426 -27.33 -3.15 -27.48
C THR A 426 -28.28 -4.13 -28.13
N GLY A 427 -28.23 -5.41 -27.75
CA GLY A 427 -29.22 -6.40 -28.19
C GLY A 427 -30.60 -6.14 -27.59
N ARG A 428 -30.66 -5.87 -26.29
CA ARG A 428 -31.88 -5.43 -25.58
C ARG A 428 -31.56 -4.28 -24.65
N LEU A 429 -32.36 -3.21 -24.74
CA LEU A 429 -32.32 -2.06 -23.85
C LEU A 429 -33.58 -2.02 -22.99
N THR A 430 -33.41 -1.94 -21.67
CA THR A 430 -34.47 -1.64 -20.71
C THR A 430 -34.12 -0.34 -20.00
N ASN A 431 -35.01 0.64 -20.09
CA ASN A 431 -34.89 1.92 -19.40
C ASN A 431 -36.14 2.13 -18.54
N ASP A 432 -35.99 2.14 -17.22
CA ASP A 432 -37.08 2.22 -16.24
C ASP A 432 -37.09 3.61 -15.59
N ASP A 433 -37.86 4.53 -16.20
CA ASP A 433 -37.99 5.95 -15.84
C ASP A 433 -36.66 6.61 -15.46
N SER A 434 -35.63 6.26 -16.22
CA SER A 434 -34.24 6.64 -16.02
C SER A 434 -33.74 7.46 -17.22
N LEU A 435 -32.60 8.12 -17.06
CA LEU A 435 -32.12 9.13 -18.00
C LEU A 435 -31.05 8.57 -18.93
N ILE A 436 -31.22 8.79 -20.23
CA ILE A 436 -30.19 8.56 -21.26
C ILE A 436 -30.13 9.84 -22.11
N LEU A 437 -29.03 10.58 -22.04
CA LEU A 437 -28.84 11.84 -22.76
C LEU A 437 -27.48 11.89 -23.45
N ALA A 438 -27.47 12.31 -24.71
CA ALA A 438 -26.27 12.52 -25.51
C ALA A 438 -26.14 13.98 -25.97
N ASN A 439 -24.94 14.35 -26.43
CA ASN A 439 -24.64 15.68 -26.96
C ASN A 439 -25.02 16.81 -25.99
N LEU A 440 -24.77 16.62 -24.69
CA LEU A 440 -25.08 17.65 -23.68
C LEU A 440 -24.33 18.97 -23.93
N ALA A 441 -23.26 18.96 -24.72
CA ALA A 441 -22.57 20.16 -25.18
C ALA A 441 -23.33 20.92 -26.30
N ASP A 442 -24.17 20.25 -27.11
CA ASP A 442 -24.70 20.76 -28.40
C ASP A 442 -26.25 20.73 -28.54
N ARG A 443 -26.98 20.51 -27.44
CA ARG A 443 -28.45 20.32 -27.27
C ARG A 443 -28.86 18.85 -27.08
N PRO A 444 -29.66 18.52 -26.05
CA PRO A 444 -29.94 17.15 -25.65
C PRO A 444 -30.85 16.41 -26.64
N VAL A 445 -30.49 15.17 -26.99
CA VAL A 445 -31.39 14.19 -27.61
C VAL A 445 -31.96 13.29 -26.51
N ILE A 446 -33.26 13.39 -26.23
CA ILE A 446 -33.97 12.52 -25.29
C ILE A 446 -34.39 11.26 -26.03
N VAL A 447 -33.96 10.08 -25.57
CA VAL A 447 -34.49 8.80 -26.06
C VAL A 447 -35.69 8.40 -25.19
N PRO A 448 -36.95 8.52 -25.65
CA PRO A 448 -38.11 8.14 -24.85
C PRO A 448 -38.18 6.61 -24.67
N ALA A 449 -38.78 6.19 -23.56
CA ALA A 449 -39.04 4.78 -23.27
C ALA A 449 -39.92 4.15 -24.35
N ARG A 450 -39.54 2.96 -24.85
CA ARG A 450 -40.44 2.14 -25.67
C ARG A 450 -41.41 1.41 -24.72
N PRO A 451 -42.73 1.53 -24.87
CA PRO A 451 -43.68 0.77 -24.07
C PRO A 451 -43.46 -0.75 -24.30
N PRO A 452 -43.74 -1.60 -23.29
CA PRO A 452 -43.70 -3.04 -23.48
C PRO A 452 -44.65 -3.44 -24.62
N ALA A 453 -44.20 -4.32 -25.51
CA ALA A 453 -45.09 -4.91 -26.51
C ALA A 453 -46.24 -5.63 -25.80
N PRO A 454 -47.50 -5.52 -26.28
CA PRO A 454 -48.61 -6.26 -25.70
C PRO A 454 -48.35 -7.76 -25.80
N GLU A 455 -48.65 -8.48 -24.72
CA GLU A 455 -48.61 -9.95 -24.69
C GLU A 455 -49.51 -10.53 -25.80
N PRO A 456 -49.09 -11.60 -26.50
CA PRO A 456 -49.98 -12.29 -27.42
C PRO A 456 -51.15 -12.89 -26.64
N THR A 457 -52.37 -12.51 -27.04
CA THR A 457 -53.62 -13.06 -26.53
C THR A 457 -53.67 -14.57 -26.75
N ALA A 458 -53.90 -15.31 -25.66
CA ALA A 458 -54.13 -16.75 -25.70
C ALA A 458 -55.44 -17.07 -26.45
N PRO A 459 -55.49 -18.11 -27.31
CA PRO A 459 -56.75 -18.58 -27.87
C PRO A 459 -57.57 -19.35 -26.83
N ALA A 460 -58.89 -19.29 -26.97
CA ALA A 460 -59.88 -19.93 -26.11
C ALA A 460 -59.80 -21.47 -26.14
N PRO A 461 -60.13 -22.19 -25.04
CA PRO A 461 -60.08 -23.64 -25.02
C PRO A 461 -61.39 -24.28 -25.51
N GLU A 462 -61.27 -25.19 -26.47
CA GLU A 462 -62.31 -26.18 -26.81
C GLU A 462 -62.36 -27.32 -25.78
N THR A 463 -63.54 -27.89 -25.62
CA THR A 463 -63.94 -28.86 -24.59
C THR A 463 -63.72 -30.34 -24.99
N THR A 464 -63.10 -31.11 -24.08
CA THR A 464 -63.33 -32.55 -23.70
C THR A 464 -63.05 -33.65 -24.76
N ALA A 465 -62.51 -34.87 -24.51
CA ALA A 465 -62.19 -35.73 -23.34
C ALA A 465 -61.15 -36.86 -23.77
N PRO A 466 -60.84 -37.96 -23.03
CA PRO A 466 -59.51 -38.16 -22.40
C PRO A 466 -58.76 -39.50 -22.68
N ALA A 467 -57.56 -39.60 -22.05
CA ALA A 467 -56.76 -40.77 -21.62
C ALA A 467 -55.69 -41.35 -22.60
N PRO A 468 -54.62 -42.05 -22.13
CA PRO A 468 -54.25 -42.41 -20.75
C PRO A 468 -52.81 -42.05 -20.31
N GLU A 469 -52.58 -42.17 -18.99
CA GLU A 469 -51.26 -42.13 -18.34
C GLU A 469 -50.29 -43.17 -18.91
N THR A 470 -49.02 -42.80 -19.08
CA THR A 470 -47.92 -43.77 -19.11
C THR A 470 -46.63 -43.19 -18.53
N ALA A 471 -45.96 -44.05 -17.79
CA ALA A 471 -44.88 -43.79 -16.87
C ALA A 471 -43.51 -43.53 -17.55
N TRP A 472 -42.63 -42.95 -16.74
CA TRP A 472 -41.21 -42.68 -16.93
C TRP A 472 -40.36 -43.81 -17.52
N VAL A 473 -39.39 -43.44 -18.40
CA VAL A 473 -38.00 -43.95 -18.45
C VAL A 473 -37.08 -42.81 -18.99
N PRO A 474 -35.83 -42.63 -18.47
CA PRO A 474 -35.03 -41.42 -18.69
C PRO A 474 -34.07 -41.49 -19.89
N ALA A 475 -33.66 -40.33 -20.42
CA ALA A 475 -32.64 -40.19 -21.46
C ALA A 475 -31.23 -39.93 -20.87
N PRO A 476 -30.14 -40.36 -21.54
CA PRO A 476 -28.80 -40.53 -20.97
C PRO A 476 -28.00 -39.21 -20.82
N PRO A 477 -26.90 -39.20 -20.04
CA PRO A 477 -26.22 -37.96 -19.65
C PRO A 477 -25.34 -37.39 -20.77
N ALA A 478 -25.39 -36.08 -20.94
CA ALA A 478 -24.45 -35.30 -21.77
C ALA A 478 -23.33 -34.70 -20.88
N PRO A 479 -22.12 -34.45 -21.41
CA PRO A 479 -20.91 -34.30 -20.61
C PRO A 479 -20.83 -32.97 -19.86
N GLU A 480 -20.31 -33.03 -18.63
CA GLU A 480 -20.16 -31.92 -17.69
C GLU A 480 -19.25 -30.81 -18.23
N THR A 481 -19.84 -29.69 -18.65
CA THR A 481 -19.17 -28.39 -18.63
C THR A 481 -19.43 -27.73 -17.29
N ALA A 482 -18.39 -27.59 -16.47
CA ALA A 482 -18.41 -26.94 -15.16
C ALA A 482 -18.85 -25.46 -15.27
N GLY A 483 -20.17 -25.25 -15.26
CA GLY A 483 -20.85 -23.96 -15.14
C GLY A 483 -21.54 -23.84 -13.79
N GLY A 484 -20.78 -23.95 -12.69
CA GLY A 484 -21.29 -23.56 -11.38
C GLY A 484 -21.35 -22.04 -11.25
N PRO A 485 -22.28 -21.47 -10.46
CA PRO A 485 -22.11 -20.09 -10.01
C PRO A 485 -20.74 -19.96 -9.36
N ALA A 486 -20.00 -18.89 -9.69
CA ALA A 486 -18.78 -18.55 -8.95
C ALA A 486 -19.11 -18.62 -7.45
N PRO A 487 -18.25 -19.25 -6.61
CA PRO A 487 -18.55 -19.41 -5.20
C PRO A 487 -18.95 -18.05 -4.61
N PRO A 488 -19.99 -18.00 -3.76
CA PRO A 488 -20.35 -16.76 -3.09
C PRO A 488 -19.14 -16.23 -2.35
N PHE A 489 -18.98 -14.91 -2.39
CA PHE A 489 -17.96 -14.20 -1.64
C PHE A 489 -18.01 -14.65 -0.18
N PRO A 490 -16.89 -15.08 0.43
CA PRO A 490 -16.97 -15.55 1.79
C PRO A 490 -17.38 -14.39 2.70
N PRO A 491 -18.45 -14.52 3.52
CA PRO A 491 -18.88 -13.48 4.46
C PRO A 491 -17.72 -12.95 5.33
N TRP A 492 -16.78 -13.84 5.64
CA TRP A 492 -15.59 -13.52 6.42
C TRP A 492 -14.69 -12.43 5.82
N LEU A 493 -14.72 -12.14 4.51
CA LEU A 493 -13.91 -11.04 3.95
C LEU A 493 -14.56 -9.67 4.20
N HIS A 494 -15.89 -9.60 4.15
CA HIS A 494 -16.65 -8.42 4.55
C HIS A 494 -16.56 -8.22 6.07
N ASP A 495 -16.57 -9.31 6.85
CA ASP A 495 -16.34 -9.28 8.29
C ASP A 495 -14.89 -8.94 8.64
N ARG A 496 -13.89 -9.43 7.89
CA ARG A 496 -12.47 -9.06 8.06
C ARG A 496 -12.23 -7.61 7.68
N PHE A 497 -12.91 -7.10 6.66
CA PHE A 497 -12.92 -5.68 6.31
C PHE A 497 -13.51 -4.84 7.46
N ARG A 498 -14.70 -5.20 7.97
CA ARG A 498 -15.32 -4.53 9.13
C ARG A 498 -14.45 -4.61 10.38
N ALA A 499 -13.95 -5.78 10.71
CA ALA A 499 -13.07 -6.01 11.86
C ALA A 499 -11.75 -5.23 11.74
N GLN A 500 -11.17 -5.11 10.54
CA GLN A 500 -9.94 -4.33 10.36
C GLN A 500 -10.22 -2.82 10.42
N GLN A 501 -11.38 -2.34 9.94
CA GLN A 501 -11.79 -0.94 10.13
C GLN A 501 -12.08 -0.64 11.60
N GLU A 502 -12.82 -1.49 12.29
CA GLU A 502 -13.08 -1.37 13.73
C GLU A 502 -11.78 -1.43 14.54
N GLU A 503 -10.83 -2.30 14.17
CA GLU A 503 -9.53 -2.36 14.85
C GLU A 503 -8.64 -1.15 14.55
N ARG A 504 -8.73 -0.57 13.34
CA ARG A 504 -8.09 0.72 13.01
C ARG A 504 -8.65 1.86 13.84
N GLU A 505 -9.98 1.96 13.93
CA GLU A 505 -10.67 2.94 14.75
C GLU A 505 -10.31 2.76 16.23
N ARG A 506 -10.25 1.51 16.71
CA ARG A 506 -9.84 1.17 18.07
C ARG A 506 -8.37 1.50 18.34
N ARG A 507 -7.45 1.23 17.41
CA ARG A 507 -6.02 1.59 17.52
C ARG A 507 -5.79 3.10 17.46
N ALA A 508 -6.54 3.81 16.64
CA ALA A 508 -6.54 5.28 16.58
C ALA A 508 -7.00 5.88 17.92
N GLN A 509 -8.01 5.27 18.57
CA GLN A 509 -8.48 5.66 19.90
C GLN A 509 -7.47 5.32 21.01
N LEU A 510 -6.77 4.19 20.91
CA LEU A 510 -5.86 3.69 21.96
C LEU A 510 -4.45 4.30 21.95
N THR A 511 -3.95 4.77 20.81
CA THR A 511 -2.54 5.21 20.68
C THR A 511 -2.31 6.71 20.86
N GLY A 512 -3.38 7.53 20.93
CA GLY A 512 -3.30 8.98 21.09
C GLY A 512 -2.56 9.73 19.96
N ARG A 513 -1.95 9.01 19.02
CA ARG A 513 -1.39 9.53 17.78
C ARG A 513 -2.57 9.77 16.84
N ARG A 514 -3.03 11.02 16.78
CA ARG A 514 -3.62 11.53 15.54
C ARG A 514 -2.59 11.29 14.45
N PHE A 515 -2.77 10.23 13.66
CA PHE A 515 -2.28 10.26 12.29
C PHE A 515 -2.80 11.56 11.71
N ASP A 516 -1.93 12.32 11.07
CA ASP A 516 -2.35 13.51 10.35
C ASP A 516 -3.38 13.07 9.30
N THR A 517 -4.66 13.24 9.62
CA THR A 517 -5.82 12.94 8.78
C THR A 517 -6.02 14.04 7.73
N SER A 518 -5.08 14.98 7.56
CA SER A 518 -5.18 16.02 6.55
C SER A 518 -4.69 15.56 5.16
N HIS A 519 -5.35 14.55 4.59
CA HIS A 519 -5.68 14.64 3.15
C HIS A 519 -7.02 15.36 2.91
N HIS A 520 -7.69 15.80 3.98
CA HIS A 520 -8.86 16.68 3.90
C HIS A 520 -8.55 18.16 3.56
N ALA A 521 -7.30 18.54 3.27
CA ALA A 521 -6.97 19.95 3.05
C ALA A 521 -6.78 20.38 1.59
N ASP A 522 -6.67 19.47 0.61
CA ASP A 522 -6.54 19.89 -0.80
C ASP A 522 -7.77 19.57 -1.64
N GLU A 523 -8.44 18.44 -1.38
CA GLU A 523 -9.71 18.12 -2.04
C GLU A 523 -10.87 18.91 -1.44
N ALA A 524 -10.90 19.12 -0.11
CA ALA A 524 -11.89 20.01 0.50
C ALA A 524 -11.57 21.50 0.27
N ARG A 525 -10.32 21.90 -0.01
CA ARG A 525 -10.03 23.26 -0.51
C ARG A 525 -10.39 23.39 -1.98
N TYR A 526 -10.25 22.34 -2.79
CA TYR A 526 -10.70 22.31 -4.17
C TYR A 526 -12.23 22.34 -4.26
N HIS A 527 -12.92 21.51 -3.47
CA HIS A 527 -14.38 21.48 -3.33
C HIS A 527 -14.93 22.69 -2.57
N ALA A 528 -14.28 23.27 -1.57
CA ALA A 528 -14.72 24.53 -0.97
C ALA A 528 -14.51 25.71 -1.93
N ARG A 529 -13.51 25.64 -2.81
CA ARG A 529 -13.29 26.63 -3.88
C ARG A 529 -14.28 26.45 -5.05
N LEU A 530 -14.79 25.23 -5.28
CA LEU A 530 -15.89 24.88 -6.21
C LEU A 530 -17.29 25.10 -5.62
N ALA A 531 -17.47 24.96 -4.30
CA ALA A 531 -18.74 25.08 -3.59
C ALA A 531 -19.01 26.52 -3.10
N GLN A 532 -17.96 27.34 -2.89
CA GLN A 532 -18.14 28.79 -2.78
C GLN A 532 -18.46 29.45 -4.14
N THR A 533 -18.40 28.71 -5.25
CA THR A 533 -18.78 29.19 -6.60
C THR A 533 -20.18 28.77 -7.06
N LEU A 534 -20.94 28.00 -6.26
CA LEU A 534 -22.24 27.48 -6.67
C LEU A 534 -23.31 27.69 -5.57
N LEU A 535 -23.80 28.92 -5.49
CA LEU A 535 -25.10 29.33 -4.95
C LEU A 535 -25.72 30.33 -5.96
N PRO A 536 -27.06 30.42 -6.07
CA PRO A 536 -27.81 30.06 -7.28
C PRO A 536 -27.78 31.14 -8.37
N ALA A 537 -27.41 30.75 -9.59
CA ALA A 537 -27.38 31.58 -10.80
C ALA A 537 -28.78 32.01 -11.32
N HIS A 538 -29.84 31.81 -10.55
CA HIS A 538 -31.21 32.12 -10.95
C HIS A 538 -31.61 33.59 -10.68
N ASP A 539 -30.98 34.26 -9.70
CA ASP A 539 -31.40 35.61 -9.29
C ASP A 539 -30.66 36.76 -9.99
N TRP A 540 -29.69 36.48 -10.88
CA TRP A 540 -28.79 37.51 -11.43
C TRP A 540 -28.66 37.53 -12.97
N GLN A 541 -29.44 36.73 -13.71
CA GLN A 541 -29.50 36.74 -15.19
C GLN A 541 -28.12 36.79 -15.91
N LEU A 542 -27.10 36.11 -15.39
CA LEU A 542 -25.78 36.07 -16.04
C LEU A 542 -25.80 35.02 -17.17
N ILE A 543 -25.44 35.46 -18.38
CA ILE A 543 -25.35 34.61 -19.57
C ILE A 543 -23.91 34.07 -19.68
N PRO A 544 -23.69 32.74 -19.71
CA PRO A 544 -22.36 32.17 -19.89
C PRO A 544 -21.69 32.65 -21.19
N GLY A 545 -20.45 33.12 -21.11
CA GLY A 545 -19.64 33.51 -22.27
C GLY A 545 -19.42 35.01 -22.49
N VAL A 546 -19.91 35.89 -21.60
CA VAL A 546 -19.67 37.35 -21.68
C VAL A 546 -18.69 37.79 -20.59
N VAL A 547 -17.68 38.59 -20.95
CA VAL A 547 -16.67 39.13 -20.02
C VAL A 547 -17.31 40.12 -19.04
N LEU A 548 -17.07 39.93 -17.74
CA LEU A 548 -17.62 40.78 -16.68
C LEU A 548 -16.93 42.16 -16.67
N SER A 549 -17.69 43.23 -16.42
CA SER A 549 -17.09 44.57 -16.22
C SER A 549 -16.25 44.65 -14.96
N ALA A 550 -15.28 45.57 -14.91
CA ALA A 550 -14.37 45.73 -13.76
C ALA A 550 -15.13 45.98 -12.43
N MET A 551 -16.29 46.66 -12.49
CA MET A 551 -17.14 46.90 -11.32
C MET A 551 -17.90 45.64 -10.87
N GLN A 552 -18.23 44.74 -11.79
CA GLN A 552 -18.84 43.43 -11.49
C GLN A 552 -17.80 42.45 -10.93
N MET A 553 -16.57 42.45 -11.46
CA MET A 553 -15.44 41.69 -10.89
C MET A 553 -15.09 42.15 -9.48
N ALA A 554 -15.02 43.47 -9.23
CA ALA A 554 -14.67 44.03 -7.92
C ALA A 554 -15.68 43.70 -6.80
N ARG A 555 -16.94 43.45 -7.14
CA ARG A 555 -17.97 43.03 -6.17
C ARG A 555 -17.97 41.52 -5.90
N LEU A 556 -17.51 40.71 -6.87
CA LEU A 556 -17.41 39.25 -6.75
C LEU A 556 -16.23 38.80 -5.88
N THR A 557 -15.16 39.59 -5.78
CA THR A 557 -13.93 39.20 -5.04
C THR A 557 -13.90 39.62 -3.56
N GLY A 558 -14.93 40.29 -3.05
CA GLY A 558 -15.14 40.50 -1.61
C GLY A 558 -13.99 41.18 -0.83
N ARG A 559 -13.11 41.93 -1.50
CA ARG A 559 -12.06 42.73 -0.83
C ARG A 559 -12.08 44.15 -1.33
N VAL A 560 -12.68 45.04 -0.54
CA VAL A 560 -12.33 46.45 -0.52
C VAL A 560 -12.22 46.87 0.95
N HIS A 561 -11.01 47.21 1.40
CA HIS A 561 -10.88 48.28 2.39
C HIS A 561 -10.94 49.57 1.57
N PRO A 562 -11.95 50.44 1.78
CA PRO A 562 -12.07 51.65 0.98
C PRO A 562 -10.99 52.64 1.43
N GLY A 563 -10.01 52.94 0.57
CA GLY A 563 -9.09 54.04 0.83
C GLY A 563 -7.68 54.00 0.23
N LEU A 564 -7.31 53.08 -0.68
CA LEU A 564 -5.89 52.96 -1.09
C LEU A 564 -5.61 52.86 -2.60
N PHE A 565 -6.57 53.18 -3.47
CA PHE A 565 -6.31 53.24 -4.92
C PHE A 565 -7.12 54.36 -5.57
N SER A 566 -6.45 55.29 -6.24
CA SER A 566 -7.08 56.17 -7.24
C SER A 566 -6.54 55.79 -8.62
N LEU A 567 -7.46 55.65 -9.58
CA LEU A 567 -7.14 55.40 -10.98
C LEU A 567 -6.95 56.75 -11.67
N GLY A 568 -5.76 57.03 -12.19
CA GLY A 568 -5.55 58.15 -13.10
C GLY A 568 -6.29 57.94 -14.41
N ALA A 569 -6.73 59.02 -15.06
CA ALA A 569 -7.52 58.99 -16.30
C ALA A 569 -6.79 58.34 -17.51
N ASP A 570 -5.51 58.00 -17.36
CA ASP A 570 -4.65 57.35 -18.35
C ASP A 570 -4.44 55.84 -18.09
N GLY A 571 -5.08 55.27 -17.05
CA GLY A 571 -5.17 53.83 -16.86
C GLY A 571 -3.94 53.14 -16.25
N ARG A 572 -2.98 53.88 -15.67
CA ARG A 572 -1.89 53.29 -14.88
C ARG A 572 -2.23 53.26 -13.38
N ILE A 573 -1.78 52.20 -12.69
CA ILE A 573 -1.93 52.03 -11.24
C ILE A 573 -0.60 52.44 -10.58
N ASP A 574 -0.60 53.51 -9.79
CA ASP A 574 0.55 53.93 -8.99
C ASP A 574 0.55 53.24 -7.61
N LEU A 575 1.69 52.66 -7.23
CA LEU A 575 1.91 52.00 -5.94
C LEU A 575 2.66 52.96 -5.00
N GLY A 576 1.97 53.51 -4.00
CA GLY A 576 2.59 54.34 -2.97
C GLY A 576 3.50 53.55 -2.03
N THR A 577 4.68 54.09 -1.73
CA THR A 577 5.69 53.55 -0.80
C THR A 577 5.21 53.49 0.65
N LEU A 578 5.48 52.35 1.33
CA LEU A 578 5.25 52.14 2.77
C LEU A 578 6.21 53.00 3.63
N PRO A 579 5.76 53.67 4.72
CA PRO A 579 6.65 54.27 5.71
C PRO A 579 7.21 53.21 6.69
N GLY A 580 8.50 53.35 7.02
CA GLY A 580 9.28 52.41 7.83
C GLY A 580 9.31 52.64 9.35
N ARG A 581 10.05 51.73 10.00
CA ARG A 581 10.41 51.55 11.43
C ARG A 581 10.67 52.83 12.28
N GLY A 582 10.24 52.76 13.54
CA GLY A 582 10.90 53.35 14.74
C GLY A 582 10.62 52.45 15.96
N ARG A 583 11.61 51.79 16.57
CA ARG A 583 12.40 52.21 17.75
C ARG A 583 11.58 52.94 18.83
N ASP A 584 11.43 52.31 19.99
CA ASP A 584 11.71 52.94 21.28
C ASP A 584 12.05 51.91 22.36
N ALA A 585 12.98 52.31 23.22
CA ALA A 585 13.58 51.55 24.32
C ALA A 585 13.20 52.19 25.66
N GLY A 586 13.09 51.38 26.71
CA GLY A 586 13.58 51.74 28.05
C GLY A 586 12.58 51.89 29.19
N ALA A 587 13.01 51.35 30.35
CA ALA A 587 12.53 51.53 31.74
C ALA A 587 11.24 50.79 32.15
N SER A 588 11.11 50.15 33.33
CA SER A 588 11.99 49.97 34.50
C SER A 588 11.31 48.98 35.48
N ARG A 589 12.07 47.96 35.95
CA ARG A 589 12.24 47.53 37.36
C ARG A 589 10.99 47.43 38.27
N ARG A 590 10.65 46.22 38.75
CA ARG A 590 10.94 45.71 40.13
C ARG A 590 10.05 44.52 40.54
N ASP A 591 10.74 43.53 41.09
CA ASP A 591 10.46 42.78 42.32
C ASP A 591 9.37 41.69 42.41
N ARG A 592 9.90 40.56 42.93
CA ARG A 592 9.29 39.50 43.77
C ARG A 592 8.42 38.44 43.09
N GLN A 593 8.34 37.21 43.58
CA GLN A 593 9.10 36.32 44.46
C GLN A 593 8.17 35.09 44.59
N GLU A 594 8.77 33.90 44.58
CA GLU A 594 8.25 32.64 45.15
C GLU A 594 7.06 31.88 44.52
N ASP A 595 7.38 30.59 44.36
CA ASP A 595 6.61 29.40 44.69
C ASP A 595 5.49 28.86 43.79
N GLY A 596 5.64 27.57 43.47
CA GLY A 596 4.52 26.68 43.16
C GLY A 596 4.65 25.89 41.87
N ALA A 597 5.49 24.84 41.86
CA ALA A 597 5.12 23.61 41.14
C ALA A 597 4.17 22.79 42.04
N PRO A 598 3.45 21.75 41.56
CA PRO A 598 3.19 21.30 40.19
C PRO A 598 1.67 21.10 39.94
N VAL A 599 1.23 20.68 38.74
CA VAL A 599 0.24 19.58 38.55
C VAL A 599 0.24 19.17 37.08
N PHE A 600 0.48 17.88 36.84
CA PHE A 600 0.18 17.15 35.62
C PHE A 600 -1.34 17.05 35.40
N ARG A 601 -1.79 17.27 34.17
CA ARG A 601 -2.78 16.40 33.51
C ARG A 601 -2.59 16.47 31.99
#